data_AF-A0A1I7UKU0-F1
#
_entry.id   AF-A0A1I7UKU0-F1
#
_cell.length_a   1.000
_cell.length_b   1.000
_cell.length_c   1.000
_cell.angle_alpha   90.00
_cell.angle_beta   90.00
_cell.angle_gamma   90.00
#
_symmetry.space_group_name_H-M   'P 1'
#
loop_
_entity.id
_entity.type
_entity.pdbx_description
1 polymer ?
#
loop_
_entity_poly.entity_id
_entity_poly.type
_entity_poly.pdbx_seq_one_letter_code
_entity_poly.pdbx_strand_id
1 'polypeptide(L)'
;MSVRHKYAFNGVCSFDNAPYRMYWNLCFGQIPIGKTGGIDDWRIGLRFGIENNRVFYEPHIICRSRNRPTLRCRYYLSFLKNNGESAYAERRTMDLKLFHPLPGRKVWVEELFDGYLTDGAIRIEYGLQIDWFLFPDNIWTFNFHHLLSGSGQLNYDSFLPVLAHARKKSLVNVIKLIDQILKMDTSDHSFSEINGLSHCLTDLLRKQESLGGLAEELKKVDVEAMSGEAMKKFVRFFFNH
;
A
#
# COMPACT_ATOMS: atom_id res chain seq x y z
N MET A 1 0.39 -6.90 18.35
CA MET A 1 0.71 -7.57 17.07
C MET A 1 1.55 -6.63 16.22
N SER A 2 2.61 -7.12 15.56
CA SER A 2 3.46 -6.27 14.71
C SER A 2 2.66 -5.70 13.53
N VAL A 3 2.90 -4.43 13.21
CA VAL A 3 2.28 -3.72 12.08
C VAL A 3 2.70 -4.32 10.73
N ARG A 4 3.82 -5.05 10.68
CA ARG A 4 4.39 -5.62 9.46
C ARG A 4 3.49 -6.66 8.78
N HIS A 5 2.66 -7.37 9.54
CA HIS A 5 1.75 -8.41 9.00
C HIS A 5 0.67 -7.85 8.07
N LYS A 6 0.49 -6.53 8.05
CA LYS A 6 -0.41 -5.85 7.10
C LYS A 6 0.18 -5.73 5.69
N TYR A 7 1.47 -6.03 5.52
CA TYR A 7 2.17 -5.86 4.26
C TYR A 7 2.48 -7.21 3.61
N ALA A 8 2.28 -7.22 2.30
CA ALA A 8 2.65 -8.28 1.37
C ALA A 8 4.05 -8.87 1.62
N PHE A 9 5.01 -7.95 1.80
CA PHE A 9 6.41 -8.27 1.89
C PHE A 9 6.97 -7.63 3.14
N ASN A 10 7.39 -8.43 4.11
CA ASN A 10 7.76 -7.94 5.41
C ASN A 10 8.81 -8.83 6.06
N GLY A 11 9.51 -8.28 7.04
CA GLY A 11 10.54 -9.01 7.76
C GLY A 11 11.35 -8.13 8.68
N VAL A 12 12.47 -8.68 9.15
CA VAL A 12 13.48 -7.99 9.96
C VAL A 12 14.83 -8.21 9.31
N CYS A 13 15.61 -7.13 9.15
CA CYS A 13 17.00 -7.17 8.71
C CYS A 13 17.93 -6.80 9.86
N SER A 14 19.06 -7.48 9.99
CA SER A 14 20.10 -7.18 10.98
C SER A 14 21.32 -6.57 10.30
N PHE A 15 21.81 -5.47 10.85
CA PHE A 15 23.07 -4.83 10.45
C PHE A 15 24.09 -5.02 11.56
N ASP A 16 24.95 -6.02 11.40
CA ASP A 16 25.91 -6.42 12.42
C ASP A 16 27.13 -5.50 12.47
N ASN A 17 27.86 -5.58 13.59
CA ASN A 17 29.02 -4.73 13.89
C ASN A 17 28.69 -3.23 13.81
N ALA A 18 27.50 -2.87 14.27
CA ALA A 18 26.98 -1.52 14.19
C ALA A 18 27.83 -0.50 14.98
N PRO A 19 28.26 -0.76 16.24
CA PRO A 19 29.13 0.16 16.98
C PRO A 19 30.40 0.53 16.23
N TYR A 20 31.08 -0.46 15.65
CA TYR A 20 32.29 -0.26 14.87
C TYR A 20 32.03 0.62 13.64
N ARG A 21 30.96 0.32 12.89
CA ARG A 21 30.60 1.10 11.70
C ARG A 21 30.22 2.54 12.05
N MET A 22 29.47 2.73 13.14
CA MET A 22 29.10 4.06 13.61
C MET A 22 30.31 4.88 14.04
N TYR A 23 31.24 4.27 14.81
CA TYR A 23 32.44 4.93 15.29
C TYR A 23 33.31 5.47 14.15
N TRP A 24 33.44 4.69 13.07
CA TRP A 24 34.22 5.07 11.89
C TRP A 24 33.41 5.80 10.81
N ASN A 25 32.14 6.15 11.08
CA ASN A 25 31.23 6.77 10.10
C ASN A 25 31.15 6.01 8.76
N LEU A 26 31.18 4.67 8.83
CA LEU A 26 31.17 3.81 7.66
C LEU A 26 29.74 3.57 7.16
N CYS A 27 29.57 3.62 5.85
CA CYS A 27 28.33 3.20 5.22
C CYS A 27 27.99 1.74 5.59
N PHE A 28 26.72 1.50 5.88
CA PHE A 28 26.20 0.15 5.92
C PHE A 28 26.02 -0.37 4.49
N GLY A 29 26.27 -1.66 4.32
CA GLY A 29 25.90 -2.35 3.09
C GLY A 29 24.39 -2.34 2.86
N GLN A 30 23.95 -2.95 1.77
CA GLN A 30 22.53 -3.16 1.50
C GLN A 30 22.22 -4.65 1.60
N ILE A 31 21.15 -4.98 2.30
CA ILE A 31 20.68 -6.34 2.50
C ILE A 31 19.59 -6.61 1.45
N PRO A 32 19.73 -7.63 0.59
CA PRO A 32 18.68 -8.00 -0.35
C PRO A 32 17.47 -8.50 0.44
N ILE A 33 16.30 -7.94 0.16
CA ILE A 33 15.04 -8.39 0.76
C ILE A 33 14.28 -9.30 -0.19
N GLY A 34 14.47 -9.20 -1.51
CA GLY A 34 14.00 -10.18 -2.50
C GLY A 34 13.13 -9.60 -3.61
N LYS A 35 12.13 -10.37 -4.04
CA LYS A 35 11.17 -10.02 -5.11
C LYS A 35 9.80 -9.71 -4.51
N THR A 36 9.18 -8.61 -4.94
CA THR A 36 7.78 -8.31 -4.61
C THR A 36 7.08 -7.58 -5.75
N GLY A 37 5.79 -7.86 -5.96
CA GLY A 37 5.00 -7.30 -7.06
C GLY A 37 5.59 -7.56 -8.45
N GLY A 38 6.26 -8.70 -8.64
CA GLY A 38 6.94 -9.03 -9.90
C GLY A 38 8.26 -8.28 -10.13
N ILE A 39 8.67 -7.38 -9.22
CA ILE A 39 9.89 -6.58 -9.31
C ILE A 39 10.97 -7.22 -8.43
N ASP A 40 12.14 -7.48 -9.02
CA ASP A 40 13.30 -8.07 -8.36
C ASP A 40 14.26 -7.01 -7.76
N ASP A 41 15.23 -7.49 -6.97
CA ASP A 41 16.35 -6.70 -6.42
C ASP A 41 15.93 -5.53 -5.53
N TRP A 42 14.93 -5.79 -4.68
CA TRP A 42 14.63 -4.92 -3.54
C TRP A 42 15.66 -5.13 -2.44
N ARG A 43 16.12 -4.03 -1.84
CA ARG A 43 17.12 -4.03 -0.77
C ARG A 43 16.77 -3.04 0.33
N ILE A 44 17.25 -3.32 1.54
CA ILE A 44 17.24 -2.38 2.66
C ILE A 44 18.66 -1.90 2.94
N GLY A 45 18.81 -0.62 3.19
CA GLY A 45 20.06 -0.02 3.64
C GLY A 45 19.85 0.97 4.76
N LEU A 46 20.95 1.40 5.38
CA LEU A 46 21.00 2.55 6.28
C LEU A 46 21.78 3.66 5.59
N ARG A 47 21.13 4.81 5.43
CA ARG A 47 21.76 6.03 4.94
C ARG A 47 22.37 6.75 6.13
N PHE A 48 23.65 7.07 6.02
CA PHE A 48 24.37 7.94 6.94
C PHE A 48 24.17 9.40 6.55
N GLY A 49 24.07 10.29 7.54
CA GLY A 49 24.09 11.73 7.32
C GLY A 49 24.51 12.51 8.55
N ILE A 50 24.84 13.78 8.34
CA ILE A 50 25.20 14.73 9.40
C ILE A 50 24.28 15.93 9.27
N GLU A 51 23.56 16.27 10.33
CA GLU A 51 22.66 17.42 10.43
C GLU A 51 22.88 18.11 11.77
N ASN A 52 23.06 19.43 11.78
CA ASN A 52 23.33 20.21 12.99
C ASN A 52 24.48 19.65 13.85
N ASN A 53 25.58 19.26 13.21
CA ASN A 53 26.76 18.61 13.83
C ASN A 53 26.47 17.28 14.56
N ARG A 54 25.32 16.65 14.29
CA ARG A 54 24.95 15.35 14.85
C ARG A 54 24.85 14.32 13.76
N VAL A 55 25.27 13.10 14.07
CA VAL A 55 25.24 11.97 13.13
C VAL A 55 23.90 11.26 13.25
N PHE A 56 23.28 10.94 12.12
CA PHE A 56 22.07 10.13 12.07
C PHE A 56 22.18 8.99 11.07
N TYR A 57 21.35 7.97 11.29
CA TYR A 57 21.07 6.93 10.33
C TYR A 57 19.60 6.89 9.95
N GLU A 58 19.31 6.67 8.68
CA GLU A 58 17.96 6.57 8.13
C GLU A 58 17.81 5.27 7.35
N PRO A 59 16.89 4.36 7.75
CA PRO A 59 16.63 3.14 7.02
C PRO A 59 15.91 3.50 5.73
N HIS A 60 16.21 2.79 4.67
CA HIS A 60 15.53 2.99 3.40
C HIS A 60 15.39 1.68 2.63
N ILE A 61 14.31 1.58 1.86
CA ILE A 61 14.13 0.53 0.86
C ILE A 61 14.49 1.10 -0.50
N ILE A 62 15.25 0.35 -1.29
CA ILE A 62 15.60 0.70 -2.67
C ILE A 62 15.39 -0.50 -3.59
N CYS A 63 14.83 -0.25 -4.77
CA CYS A 63 14.81 -1.21 -5.86
C CYS A 63 16.02 -0.93 -6.76
N ARG A 64 16.86 -1.95 -7.01
CA ARG A 64 18.03 -1.84 -7.87
C ARG A 64 17.86 -2.44 -9.27
N SER A 65 16.67 -2.99 -9.58
CA SER A 65 16.32 -3.49 -10.91
C SER A 65 16.69 -2.49 -12.02
N ARG A 66 17.08 -3.01 -13.19
CA ARG A 66 17.40 -2.18 -14.38
C ARG A 66 16.14 -1.58 -15.00
N ASN A 67 15.04 -2.32 -15.00
CA ASN A 67 13.76 -1.91 -15.55
C ASN A 67 12.84 -1.46 -14.40
N ARG A 68 13.12 -0.28 -13.83
CA ARG A 68 12.35 0.21 -12.68
C ARG A 68 11.05 0.84 -13.16
N PRO A 69 9.89 0.30 -12.78
CA PRO A 69 8.63 0.94 -13.12
C PRO A 69 8.40 2.18 -12.25
N THR A 70 7.54 3.08 -12.72
CA THR A 70 6.91 4.07 -11.83
C THR A 70 5.88 3.31 -11.02
N LEU A 71 5.90 3.41 -9.70
CA LEU A 71 5.00 2.59 -8.87
C LEU A 71 4.39 3.39 -7.73
N ARG A 72 3.24 2.92 -7.27
CA ARG A 72 2.67 3.31 -5.99
C ARG A 72 2.85 2.17 -5.02
N CYS A 73 3.37 2.50 -3.84
CA CYS A 73 3.51 1.54 -2.77
C CYS A 73 3.13 2.13 -1.42
N ARG A 74 2.77 1.23 -0.52
CA ARG A 74 2.69 1.45 0.91
C ARG A 74 3.86 0.76 1.57
N TYR A 75 4.49 1.43 2.50
CA TYR A 75 5.62 0.86 3.21
C TYR A 75 5.67 1.34 4.64
N TYR A 76 6.47 0.60 5.40
CA TYR A 76 6.77 0.80 6.80
C TYR A 76 8.22 0.40 7.03
N LEU A 77 8.96 1.23 7.75
CA LEU A 77 10.35 1.01 8.14
C LEU A 77 10.54 1.51 9.57
N SER A 78 11.09 0.66 10.44
CA SER A 78 11.34 1.02 11.82
C SER A 78 12.59 0.37 12.36
N PHE A 79 13.31 1.12 13.19
CA PHE A 79 14.31 0.52 14.07
C PHE A 79 13.59 -0.25 15.17
N LEU A 80 14.08 -1.47 15.43
CA LEU A 80 13.66 -2.24 16.60
C LEU A 80 14.49 -1.82 17.80
N LYS A 81 13.81 -1.55 18.90
CA LYS A 81 14.43 -1.35 20.21
C LYS A 81 14.95 -2.67 20.76
N ASN A 82 15.78 -2.60 21.80
CA ASN A 82 16.37 -3.75 22.46
C ASN A 82 15.34 -4.74 23.04
N ASN A 83 14.15 -4.25 23.40
CA ASN A 83 13.02 -5.06 23.84
C ASN A 83 12.24 -5.73 22.69
N GLY A 84 12.66 -5.53 21.43
CA GLY A 84 12.01 -6.05 20.24
C GLY A 84 10.82 -5.21 19.74
N GLU A 85 10.48 -4.12 20.41
CA GLU A 85 9.41 -3.22 19.98
C GLU A 85 9.88 -2.29 18.87
N SER A 86 8.98 -2.00 17.93
CA SER A 86 9.24 -1.02 16.88
C SER A 86 9.09 0.39 17.43
N ALA A 87 10.12 1.21 17.29
CA ALA A 87 10.10 2.55 17.85
C ALA A 87 9.06 3.47 17.19
N TYR A 88 8.86 3.29 15.88
CA TYR A 88 7.99 4.15 15.08
C TYR A 88 7.24 3.34 14.04
N ALA A 89 5.95 3.12 14.26
CA ALA A 89 5.06 2.42 13.35
C ALA A 89 4.36 3.37 12.37
N GLU A 90 5.12 4.20 11.65
CA GLU A 90 4.52 5.10 10.67
C GLU A 90 4.31 4.40 9.32
N ARG A 91 3.06 4.33 8.88
CA ARG A 91 2.69 3.88 7.53
C ARG A 91 2.82 5.03 6.56
N ARG A 92 3.57 4.83 5.48
CA ARG A 92 3.74 5.82 4.40
C ARG A 92 3.18 5.28 3.10
N THR A 93 2.59 6.17 2.31
CA THR A 93 2.17 5.89 0.93
C THR A 93 2.96 6.81 0.02
N MET A 94 3.59 6.26 -1.02
CA MET A 94 4.46 7.03 -1.90
C MET A 94 4.28 6.58 -3.35
N ASP A 95 4.14 7.56 -4.24
CA ASP A 95 4.28 7.37 -5.67
C ASP A 95 5.78 7.56 -6.01
N LEU A 96 6.47 6.44 -6.28
CA LEU A 96 7.87 6.43 -6.66
C LEU A 96 8.02 6.69 -8.15
N LYS A 97 8.53 7.88 -8.48
CA LYS A 97 9.10 8.18 -9.79
C LYS A 97 10.61 7.95 -9.69
N LEU A 98 11.10 6.88 -10.33
CA LEU A 98 12.50 6.53 -10.64
C LEU A 98 13.62 7.02 -9.67
N PHE A 99 14.45 6.07 -9.21
CA PHE A 99 15.68 6.26 -8.40
C PHE A 99 15.53 6.77 -6.97
N HIS A 100 14.32 7.13 -6.53
CA HIS A 100 14.13 7.57 -5.14
C HIS A 100 14.01 6.34 -4.21
N PRO A 101 14.84 6.24 -3.17
CA PRO A 101 14.62 5.24 -2.13
C PRO A 101 13.39 5.64 -1.29
N LEU A 102 12.77 4.66 -0.64
CA LEU A 102 11.68 4.84 0.32
C LEU A 102 12.30 5.12 1.69
N PRO A 103 12.31 6.37 2.19
CA PRO A 103 12.98 6.70 3.45
C PRO A 103 12.12 6.34 4.65
N GLY A 104 12.75 5.80 5.69
CA GLY A 104 12.19 5.67 7.02
C GLY A 104 12.36 6.94 7.84
N ARG A 105 12.41 6.79 9.16
CA ARG A 105 12.70 7.87 10.09
C ARG A 105 14.20 7.91 10.41
N LYS A 106 14.76 9.12 10.45
CA LYS A 106 16.12 9.36 10.94
C LYS A 106 16.18 9.11 12.45
N VAL A 107 17.22 8.42 12.89
CA VAL A 107 17.53 8.22 14.32
C VAL A 107 18.98 8.63 14.54
N TRP A 108 19.20 9.42 15.58
CA TRP A 108 20.53 9.93 15.93
C TRP A 108 21.40 8.83 16.52
N VAL A 109 22.71 8.90 16.30
CA VAL A 109 23.65 7.87 16.77
C VAL A 109 23.60 7.70 18.29
N GLU A 110 23.44 8.79 19.04
CA GLU A 110 23.34 8.72 20.51
C GLU A 110 22.11 7.90 20.94
N GLU A 111 20.97 8.15 20.28
CA GLU A 111 19.74 7.38 20.54
C GLU A 111 19.90 5.91 20.14
N LEU A 112 20.60 5.61 19.04
CA LEU A 112 20.84 4.22 18.63
C LEU A 112 21.64 3.44 19.67
N PHE A 113 22.66 4.06 20.26
CA PHE A 113 23.47 3.45 21.32
C PHE A 113 22.65 3.16 22.59
N ASP A 114 21.70 4.03 22.93
CA ASP A 114 20.95 3.95 24.20
C ASP A 114 19.83 2.90 24.20
N GLY A 115 19.35 2.45 23.03
CA GLY A 115 18.15 1.60 23.02
C GLY A 115 17.89 0.72 21.81
N TYR A 116 18.78 0.69 20.81
CA TYR A 116 18.51 0.00 19.53
C TYR A 116 19.60 -1.00 19.11
N LEU A 117 20.63 -1.17 19.92
CA LEU A 117 21.67 -2.17 19.73
C LEU A 117 21.36 -3.45 20.50
N THR A 118 21.02 -4.51 19.77
CA THR A 118 20.88 -5.86 20.32
C THR A 118 22.04 -6.71 19.82
N ASP A 119 22.88 -7.19 20.74
CA ASP A 119 24.10 -7.98 20.43
C ASP A 119 25.05 -7.26 19.44
N GLY A 120 25.16 -5.93 19.56
CA GLY A 120 26.00 -5.11 18.67
C GLY A 120 25.46 -4.95 17.25
N ALA A 121 24.20 -5.35 17.00
CA ALA A 121 23.53 -5.19 15.72
C ALA A 121 22.37 -4.19 15.81
N ILE A 122 22.14 -3.45 14.72
CA ILE A 122 20.91 -2.69 14.51
C ILE A 122 19.91 -3.58 13.78
N ARG A 123 18.69 -3.66 14.28
CA ARG A 123 17.62 -4.41 13.61
C ARG A 123 16.59 -3.46 13.02
N ILE A 124 16.25 -3.67 11.76
CA ILE A 124 15.25 -2.90 11.02
C ILE A 124 14.08 -3.81 10.69
N GLU A 125 12.90 -3.48 11.20
CA GLU A 125 11.65 -4.08 10.78
C GLU A 125 11.11 -3.33 9.57
N TYR A 126 10.58 -4.07 8.60
CA TYR A 126 10.02 -3.49 7.39
C TYR A 126 8.74 -4.15 6.93
N GLY A 127 7.95 -3.38 6.19
CA GLY A 127 6.81 -3.82 5.42
C GLY A 127 6.77 -3.05 4.10
N LEU A 128 6.51 -3.73 2.99
CA LEU A 128 6.38 -3.17 1.65
C LEU A 128 5.20 -3.84 0.95
N GLN A 129 4.37 -3.01 0.33
CA GLN A 129 3.25 -3.43 -0.49
C GLN A 129 3.20 -2.54 -1.73
N ILE A 130 3.24 -3.15 -2.91
CA ILE A 130 3.07 -2.45 -4.19
C ILE A 130 1.59 -2.52 -4.54
N ASP A 131 0.96 -1.38 -4.76
CA ASP A 131 -0.45 -1.30 -5.14
C ASP A 131 -0.57 -1.42 -6.68
N TRP A 132 0.24 -0.64 -7.39
CA TRP A 132 0.34 -0.68 -8.85
C TRP A 132 1.70 -0.20 -9.33
N PHE A 133 2.05 -0.56 -10.56
CA PHE A 133 3.24 -0.08 -11.23
C PHE A 133 3.04 0.03 -12.74
N LEU A 134 3.81 0.92 -13.36
CA LEU A 134 3.83 1.22 -14.78
C LEU A 134 5.25 0.99 -15.29
N PHE A 135 5.44 -0.04 -16.12
CA PHE A 135 6.72 -0.29 -16.77
C PHE A 135 7.02 0.73 -17.89
N PRO A 136 8.28 0.88 -18.30
CA PRO A 136 8.68 1.79 -19.37
C PRO A 136 7.97 1.57 -20.72
N ASP A 137 7.46 0.36 -20.96
CA ASP A 137 6.66 0.00 -22.13
C ASP A 137 5.19 0.47 -22.05
N ASN A 138 4.86 1.27 -21.04
CA ASN A 138 3.52 1.77 -20.73
C ASN A 138 2.49 0.69 -20.35
N ILE A 139 2.95 -0.49 -19.92
CA ILE A 139 2.07 -1.53 -19.41
C ILE A 139 1.78 -1.27 -17.92
N TRP A 140 0.52 -0.99 -17.62
CA TRP A 140 0.01 -0.88 -16.25
C TRP A 140 -0.20 -2.27 -15.65
N THR A 141 0.38 -2.50 -14.48
CA THR A 141 0.17 -3.72 -13.71
C THR A 141 -0.32 -3.36 -12.32
N PHE A 142 -1.36 -4.05 -11.88
CA PHE A 142 -1.99 -3.85 -10.59
C PHE A 142 -1.82 -5.13 -9.79
N ASN A 143 -1.40 -5.01 -8.52
CA ASN A 143 -1.18 -6.17 -7.68
C ASN A 143 -2.44 -6.50 -6.88
N PHE A 144 -3.29 -7.36 -7.44
CA PHE A 144 -4.55 -7.77 -6.79
C PHE A 144 -4.36 -8.88 -5.74
N HIS A 145 -3.19 -9.53 -5.67
CA HIS A 145 -2.99 -10.69 -4.79
C HIS A 145 -3.11 -10.36 -3.30
N HIS A 146 -2.78 -9.13 -2.90
CA HIS A 146 -2.87 -8.69 -1.51
C HIS A 146 -4.19 -8.02 -1.16
N LEU A 147 -5.09 -7.92 -2.13
CA LEU A 147 -6.41 -7.37 -1.92
C LEU A 147 -7.37 -8.39 -1.30
N LEU A 148 -6.99 -9.67 -1.34
CA LEU A 148 -7.60 -10.76 -0.57
C LEU A 148 -6.83 -10.85 0.76
N SER A 149 -7.49 -10.53 1.87
CA SER A 149 -6.94 -10.79 3.20
C SER A 149 -6.79 -12.30 3.42
N GLY A 150 -6.04 -12.72 4.45
CA GLY A 150 -5.86 -14.14 4.77
C GLY A 150 -7.16 -14.91 5.07
N SER A 151 -8.29 -14.22 5.28
CA SER A 151 -9.64 -14.80 5.38
C SER A 151 -10.39 -14.90 4.04
N GLY A 152 -9.78 -14.49 2.93
CA GLY A 152 -10.44 -14.34 1.63
C GLY A 152 -11.33 -13.09 1.52
N GLN A 153 -11.43 -12.28 2.58
CA GLN A 153 -12.20 -11.03 2.55
C GLN A 153 -11.40 -9.90 1.90
N LEU A 154 -12.09 -9.02 1.19
CA LEU A 154 -11.48 -7.94 0.43
C LEU A 154 -11.04 -6.80 1.36
N ASN A 155 -9.80 -6.33 1.20
CA ASN A 155 -9.32 -5.13 1.88
C ASN A 155 -9.73 -3.88 1.07
N TYR A 156 -10.93 -3.38 1.33
CA TYR A 156 -11.54 -2.26 0.59
C TYR A 156 -10.69 -0.98 0.61
N ASP A 157 -10.05 -0.64 1.73
CA ASP A 157 -9.13 0.51 1.83
C ASP A 157 -7.97 0.43 0.83
N SER A 158 -7.63 -0.78 0.38
CA SER A 158 -6.61 -1.02 -0.63
C SER A 158 -7.16 -0.93 -2.07
N PHE A 159 -8.47 -1.11 -2.28
CA PHE A 159 -9.12 -1.07 -3.59
C PHE A 159 -9.47 0.35 -4.05
N LEU A 160 -9.99 1.19 -3.16
CA LEU A 160 -10.46 2.53 -3.53
C LEU A 160 -9.39 3.36 -4.26
N PRO A 161 -8.11 3.38 -3.82
CA PRO A 161 -7.06 4.09 -4.54
C PRO A 161 -6.78 3.52 -5.93
N VAL A 162 -6.86 2.19 -6.09
CA VAL A 162 -6.64 1.49 -7.36
C VAL A 162 -7.77 1.78 -8.34
N LEU A 163 -9.02 1.70 -7.88
CA LEU A 163 -10.20 2.03 -8.68
C LEU A 163 -10.21 3.49 -9.11
N ALA A 164 -9.92 4.42 -8.20
CA ALA A 164 -9.81 5.85 -8.51
C ALA A 164 -8.75 6.10 -9.59
N HIS A 165 -7.60 5.42 -9.50
CA HIS A 165 -6.55 5.53 -10.51
C HIS A 165 -6.98 4.95 -11.87
N ALA A 166 -7.59 3.76 -11.86
CA ALA A 166 -8.09 3.11 -13.07
C ALA A 166 -9.15 3.97 -13.79
N ARG A 167 -10.08 4.60 -13.04
CA ARG A 167 -11.05 5.56 -13.57
C ARG A 167 -10.35 6.78 -14.20
N LYS A 168 -9.41 7.40 -13.48
CA LYS A 168 -8.64 8.56 -13.99
C LYS A 168 -7.88 8.26 -15.29
N LYS A 169 -7.48 7.00 -15.48
CA LYS A 169 -6.76 6.52 -16.66
C LYS A 169 -7.65 5.83 -17.69
N SER A 170 -8.96 5.78 -17.48
CA SER A 170 -9.93 5.10 -18.35
C SER A 170 -9.56 3.64 -18.65
N LEU A 171 -9.02 2.92 -17.67
CA LEU A 171 -8.58 1.52 -17.80
C LEU A 171 -9.78 0.57 -17.67
N VAL A 172 -10.62 0.50 -18.72
CA VAL A 172 -11.91 -0.22 -18.70
C VAL A 172 -11.77 -1.69 -18.26
N ASN A 173 -10.71 -2.38 -18.69
CA ASN A 173 -10.49 -3.78 -18.32
C ASN A 173 -10.18 -3.95 -16.83
N VAL A 174 -9.44 -3.00 -16.24
CA VAL A 174 -9.11 -2.99 -14.81
C VAL A 174 -10.36 -2.67 -13.99
N ILE A 175 -11.18 -1.71 -14.44
CA ILE A 175 -12.45 -1.37 -13.79
C ILE A 175 -13.38 -2.59 -13.79
N LYS A 176 -13.52 -3.29 -14.92
CA LYS A 176 -14.32 -4.53 -15.01
C LYS A 176 -13.78 -5.65 -14.11
N LEU A 177 -12.46 -5.83 -14.05
CA LEU A 177 -11.86 -6.82 -13.16
C LEU A 177 -12.12 -6.49 -11.69
N ILE A 178 -11.98 -5.22 -11.31
CA ILE A 178 -12.29 -4.73 -9.96
C ILE A 178 -13.78 -4.97 -9.64
N ASP A 179 -14.69 -4.65 -10.57
CA ASP A 179 -16.13 -4.91 -10.44
C ASP A 179 -16.44 -6.41 -10.20
N GLN A 180 -15.75 -7.30 -10.90
CA GLN A 180 -15.92 -8.75 -10.75
C GLN A 180 -15.33 -9.29 -9.44
N ILE A 181 -14.18 -8.76 -9.01
CA ILE A 181 -13.52 -9.18 -7.77
C ILE A 181 -14.31 -8.67 -6.56
N LEU A 182 -14.89 -7.47 -6.65
CA LEU A 182 -15.58 -6.80 -5.55
C LEU A 182 -16.93 -7.42 -5.17
N LYS A 183 -17.30 -8.64 -5.60
CA LYS A 183 -18.56 -9.33 -5.19
C LYS A 183 -18.86 -9.10 -3.70
N MET A 184 -19.77 -8.17 -3.44
CA MET A 184 -19.75 -7.41 -2.18
C MET A 184 -20.49 -8.13 -1.06
N ASP A 185 -19.90 -8.13 0.13
CA ASP A 185 -20.66 -8.15 1.39
C ASP A 185 -21.04 -6.69 1.76
N THR A 186 -22.06 -6.17 1.06
CA THR A 186 -22.44 -4.74 0.96
C THR A 186 -23.01 -4.05 2.22
N SER A 187 -22.69 -4.43 3.46
CA SER A 187 -23.39 -3.84 4.62
C SER A 187 -23.14 -2.32 4.77
N ASP A 188 -22.02 -1.77 4.28
CA ASP A 188 -21.55 -0.44 4.71
C ASP A 188 -21.06 0.52 3.61
N HIS A 189 -21.40 0.31 2.33
CA HIS A 189 -20.82 1.11 1.24
C HIS A 189 -21.82 2.01 0.51
N SER A 190 -21.34 3.20 0.12
CA SER A 190 -22.17 4.22 -0.53
C SER A 190 -22.25 4.03 -2.05
N PHE A 191 -23.39 4.37 -2.64
CA PHE A 191 -23.60 4.22 -4.09
C PHE A 191 -22.62 5.04 -4.95
N SER A 192 -22.10 6.16 -4.42
CA SER A 192 -21.15 7.02 -5.14
C SER A 192 -19.83 6.30 -5.44
N GLU A 193 -19.39 5.42 -4.53
CA GLU A 193 -18.16 4.62 -4.68
C GLU A 193 -18.32 3.56 -5.78
N ILE A 194 -19.54 3.04 -5.93
CA ILE A 194 -19.88 1.87 -6.76
C ILE A 194 -20.35 2.27 -8.16
N ASN A 195 -20.62 3.56 -8.44
CA ASN A 195 -21.06 4.01 -9.76
C ASN A 195 -20.09 3.56 -10.89
N GLY A 196 -20.61 2.85 -11.90
CA GLY A 196 -19.81 2.27 -12.98
C GLY A 196 -19.20 0.88 -12.69
N LEU A 197 -19.47 0.30 -11.52
CA LEU A 197 -19.23 -1.10 -11.19
C LEU A 197 -20.55 -1.86 -11.32
N SER A 198 -20.75 -2.50 -12.48
CA SER A 198 -22.00 -3.12 -12.89
C SER A 198 -22.41 -4.24 -11.94
N HIS A 199 -21.51 -5.16 -11.60
CA HIS A 199 -21.79 -6.28 -10.70
C HIS A 199 -22.07 -5.81 -9.27
N CYS A 200 -21.24 -4.91 -8.74
CA CYS A 200 -21.43 -4.38 -7.39
C CYS A 200 -22.76 -3.64 -7.25
N LEU A 201 -23.17 -2.85 -8.26
CA LEU A 201 -24.46 -2.17 -8.26
C LEU A 201 -25.63 -3.16 -8.25
N THR A 202 -25.53 -4.27 -8.99
CA THR A 202 -26.57 -5.31 -8.98
C THR A 202 -26.68 -5.99 -7.62
N ASP A 203 -25.56 -6.32 -6.98
CA ASP A 203 -25.56 -6.96 -5.66
C ASP A 203 -26.12 -6.03 -4.57
N LEU A 204 -25.79 -4.73 -4.64
CA LEU A 204 -26.31 -3.73 -3.71
C LEU A 204 -27.82 -3.53 -3.90
N LEU A 205 -28.29 -3.37 -5.13
CA LEU A 205 -29.73 -3.28 -5.41
C LEU A 205 -30.49 -4.52 -4.92
N ARG A 206 -29.94 -5.73 -5.03
CA ARG A 206 -30.58 -6.95 -4.51
C ARG A 206 -30.76 -6.92 -2.98
N LYS A 207 -29.88 -6.25 -2.24
CA LYS A 207 -29.92 -6.16 -0.78
C LYS A 207 -30.77 -5.00 -0.25
N GLN A 208 -31.24 -4.11 -1.13
CA GLN A 208 -32.17 -3.06 -0.73
C GLN A 208 -33.55 -3.66 -0.46
N GLU A 209 -34.02 -3.52 0.78
CA GLU A 209 -35.32 -4.06 1.23
C GLU A 209 -36.49 -3.10 0.97
N SER A 210 -36.20 -1.83 0.61
CA SER A 210 -37.26 -0.85 0.38
C SER A 210 -36.87 0.25 -0.61
N LEU A 211 -37.88 0.79 -1.30
CA LEU A 211 -37.74 1.96 -2.17
C LEU A 211 -37.31 3.22 -1.40
N GLY A 212 -37.69 3.34 -0.13
CA GLY A 212 -37.31 4.46 0.74
C GLY A 212 -35.82 4.51 1.02
N GLY A 213 -35.21 3.36 1.37
CA GLY A 213 -33.77 3.26 1.58
C GLY A 213 -32.97 3.58 0.31
N LEU A 214 -33.46 3.10 -0.84
CA LEU A 214 -32.85 3.41 -2.14
C LEU A 214 -32.90 4.91 -2.48
N ALA A 215 -34.02 5.58 -2.21
CA ALA A 215 -34.17 7.00 -2.49
C ALA A 215 -33.21 7.87 -1.67
N GLU A 216 -32.99 7.54 -0.38
CA GLU A 216 -32.03 8.24 0.47
C GLU A 216 -30.59 8.06 0.00
N GLU A 217 -30.25 6.90 -0.54
CA GLU A 217 -28.94 6.67 -1.12
C GLU A 217 -28.73 7.39 -2.45
N LEU A 218 -29.75 7.43 -3.32
CA LEU A 218 -29.70 8.15 -4.60
C LEU A 218 -29.51 9.66 -4.41
N LYS A 219 -30.02 10.25 -3.32
CA LYS A 219 -29.77 11.67 -2.98
C LYS A 219 -28.29 11.98 -2.74
N LYS A 220 -27.47 10.98 -2.39
CA LYS A 220 -26.03 11.13 -2.12
C LYS A 220 -25.18 11.04 -3.39
N VAL A 221 -25.79 10.74 -4.53
CA VAL A 221 -25.10 10.49 -5.80
C VAL A 221 -25.52 11.53 -6.82
N ASP A 222 -24.58 11.99 -7.63
CA ASP A 222 -24.88 12.77 -8.82
C ASP A 222 -25.50 11.85 -9.89
N VAL A 223 -26.83 11.85 -9.94
CA VAL A 223 -27.64 11.03 -10.85
C VAL A 223 -27.40 11.40 -12.31
N GLU A 224 -27.08 12.67 -12.59
CA GLU A 224 -26.80 13.15 -13.96
C GLU A 224 -25.46 12.62 -14.49
N ALA A 225 -24.49 12.42 -13.59
CA ALA A 225 -23.19 11.83 -13.91
C ALA A 225 -23.20 10.28 -13.96
N MET A 226 -24.35 9.63 -13.76
CA MET A 226 -24.41 8.17 -13.79
C MET A 226 -24.29 7.59 -15.19
N SER A 227 -23.64 6.42 -15.27
CA SER A 227 -23.63 5.67 -16.53
C SER A 227 -25.05 5.22 -16.92
N GLY A 228 -25.37 5.25 -18.21
CA GLY A 228 -26.66 4.76 -18.70
C GLY A 228 -26.94 3.30 -18.35
N GLU A 229 -25.89 2.47 -18.20
CA GLU A 229 -26.03 1.09 -17.73
C GLU A 229 -26.46 1.02 -16.25
N ALA A 230 -25.88 1.87 -15.40
CA ALA A 230 -26.31 1.98 -14.01
C ALA A 230 -27.77 2.44 -13.92
N MET A 231 -28.14 3.49 -14.66
CA MET A 231 -29.52 3.99 -14.71
C MET A 231 -30.53 2.91 -15.11
N LYS A 232 -30.22 2.11 -16.15
CA LYS A 232 -31.07 0.98 -16.55
C LYS A 232 -31.30 -0.02 -15.41
N LYS A 233 -30.30 -0.26 -14.55
CA LYS A 233 -30.44 -1.17 -13.41
C LYS A 233 -31.32 -0.61 -12.31
N PHE A 234 -31.22 0.69 -12.01
CA PHE A 234 -32.13 1.35 -11.09
C PHE A 234 -33.57 1.32 -11.60
N VAL A 235 -33.78 1.72 -12.86
CA VAL A 235 -35.10 1.67 -13.49
C VAL A 235 -35.67 0.25 -13.42
N ARG A 236 -34.86 -0.77 -13.75
CA ARG A 236 -35.27 -2.18 -13.63
C ARG A 236 -35.61 -2.56 -12.18
N PHE A 237 -34.90 -2.06 -11.18
CA PHE A 237 -35.22 -2.31 -9.78
C PHE A 237 -36.57 -1.70 -9.40
N PHE A 238 -36.83 -0.44 -9.77
CA PHE A 238 -38.10 0.25 -9.53
C PHE A 238 -39.32 -0.46 -10.15
N PHE A 239 -39.14 -1.13 -11.30
CA PHE A 239 -40.21 -1.90 -11.93
C PHE A 239 -40.42 -3.30 -11.32
N ASN A 240 -39.48 -3.81 -10.53
CA ASN A 240 -39.52 -5.16 -9.95
C ASN A 240 -39.77 -5.15 -8.42
N HIS A 241 -39.94 -3.98 -7.82
CA HIS A 241 -40.34 -3.76 -6.43
C HIS A 241 -41.75 -3.15 -6.40
#